data_AF-A7SWR5-F1
#
_entry.id   AF-A7SWR5-F1
#
_cell.length_a   1.000
_cell.length_b   1.000
_cell.length_c   1.000
_cell.angle_alpha   90.00
_cell.angle_beta   90.00
_cell.angle_gamma   90.00
#
_symmetry.space_group_name_H-M   'P 1'
#
loop_
_entity.id
_entity.type
_entity.pdbx_description
1 polymer ?
#
loop_
_entity_poly.entity_id
_entity_poly.type
_entity_poly.pdbx_seq_one_letter_code
_entity_poly.pdbx_strand_id
1 'polypeptide(L)' 'LRWQVAALMALQEAAEAFLVRLFEDANLCAIHAKRVTVMPRDIQLARRIRGQDAGLG' A
#
# COMPACT_ATOMS: atom_id res chain seq x y z
N LEU A 1 0.69 26.38 10.84
CA LEU A 1 0.46 25.87 9.47
C LEU A 1 -1.05 25.80 9.22
N ARG A 2 -1.56 26.29 8.09
CA ARG A 2 -2.99 26.18 7.70
C ARG A 2 -3.07 25.47 6.35
N TRP A 3 -3.92 24.46 6.25
CA TRP A 3 -4.09 23.64 5.04
C TRP A 3 -5.40 23.98 4.34
N GLN A 4 -5.41 23.89 3.01
CA GLN A 4 -6.63 23.95 2.23
C GLN A 4 -7.37 22.61 2.32
N VAL A 5 -8.70 22.64 2.36
CA VAL A 5 -9.52 21.41 2.35
C VAL A 5 -9.20 20.56 1.11
N ALA A 6 -9.04 21.19 -0.07
CA ALA A 6 -8.66 20.50 -1.29
C ALA A 6 -7.31 19.78 -1.20
N ALA A 7 -6.34 20.35 -0.46
CA ALA A 7 -5.04 19.70 -0.24
C ALA A 7 -5.18 18.45 0.64
N LEU A 8 -6.07 18.49 1.64
CA LEU A 8 -6.37 17.32 2.47
C LEU A 8 -7.07 16.22 1.66
N MET A 9 -8.02 16.59 0.81
CA MET A 9 -8.72 15.64 -0.07
C MET A 9 -7.76 14.97 -1.07
N ALA A 10 -6.88 15.75 -1.69
CA ALA A 10 -5.87 15.20 -2.61
C ALA A 10 -4.92 14.21 -1.89
N LEU A 11 -4.52 14.53 -0.65
CA LEU A 11 -3.69 13.63 0.15
C LEU A 11 -4.43 12.34 0.51
N GLN A 12 -5.71 12.45 0.87
CA GLN A 12 -6.55 11.28 1.16
C GLN A 12 -6.67 10.38 -0.07
N GLU A 13 -7.02 10.95 -1.22
CA GLU A 13 -7.19 10.19 -2.46
C GLU A 13 -5.90 9.47 -2.88
N ALA A 14 -4.75 10.16 -2.79
CA ALA A 14 -3.46 9.56 -3.05
C ALA A 14 -3.12 8.44 -2.06
N ALA A 15 -3.41 8.63 -0.76
CA ALA A 15 -3.17 7.62 0.27
C ALA A 15 -4.05 6.37 0.07
N GLU A 16 -5.34 6.55 -0.25
CA GLU A 16 -6.25 5.44 -0.54
C GLU A 16 -5.80 4.67 -1.78
N ALA A 17 -5.49 5.38 -2.88
CA ALA A 17 -4.99 4.74 -4.10
C ALA A 17 -3.70 3.94 -3.84
N PHE A 18 -2.77 4.49 -3.06
CA PHE A 18 -1.54 3.80 -2.67
C PHE A 18 -1.83 2.54 -1.85
N LEU A 19 -2.69 2.64 -0.82
CA LEU A 19 -3.00 1.52 0.06
C LEU A 19 -3.75 0.42 -0.67
N VAL A 20 -4.72 0.76 -1.53
CA VAL A 20 -5.43 -0.22 -2.37
C VAL A 20 -4.44 -1.01 -3.23
N ARG A 21 -3.54 -0.32 -3.93
CA ARG A 21 -2.51 -0.96 -4.75
C ARG A 21 -1.56 -1.82 -3.93
N LEU A 22 -1.14 -1.36 -2.75
CA LEU A 22 -0.25 -2.12 -1.88
C LEU A 22 -0.93 -3.40 -1.35
N PHE A 23 -2.21 -3.33 -1.01
CA PHE A 23 -2.98 -4.49 -0.55
C PHE A 23 -3.29 -5.48 -1.67
N GLU A 24 -3.47 -5.02 -2.91
CA GLU A 24 -3.55 -5.91 -4.09
C GLU A 24 -2.29 -6.78 -4.21
N ASP A 25 -1.10 -6.18 -4.11
CA ASP A 25 0.17 -6.92 -4.17
C ASP A 25 0.39 -7.83 -2.95
N ALA A 26 0.03 -7.36 -1.75
CA ALA A 26 0.09 -8.18 -0.55
C ALA A 26 -0.85 -9.39 -0.64
N ASN A 27 -2.03 -9.22 -1.26
CA ASN A 27 -2.95 -10.32 -1.50
C ASN A 27 -2.35 -11.35 -2.48
N LEU A 28 -1.67 -10.92 -3.54
CA LEU A 28 -0.92 -11.84 -4.43
C LEU A 28 0.16 -12.61 -3.66
N CYS A 29 0.88 -11.96 -2.74
CA CYS A 29 1.86 -12.62 -1.88
C CYS A 29 1.21 -13.67 -0.95
N ALA A 30 0.03 -13.36 -0.38
CA ALA A 30 -0.72 -14.30 0.45
C ALA A 30 -1.19 -15.54 -0.34
N ILE A 31 -1.72 -15.32 -1.56
CA ILE A 31 -2.17 -16.37 -2.47
C ILE A 31 -0.99 -17.25 -2.90
N HIS A 32 0.16 -16.64 -3.24
CA HIS A 32 1.38 -17.38 -3.57
C HIS A 32 1.81 -18.32 -2.43
N ALA A 33 1.62 -17.89 -1.18
CA ALA A 33 1.86 -18.69 0.01
C ALA A 33 0.68 -19.59 0.42
N LYS A 34 -0.28 -19.86 -0.49
CA LYS A 34 -1.47 -20.72 -0.28
C LYS A 34 -2.36 -20.31 0.91
N ARG A 35 -2.52 -19.00 1.16
CA ARG A 35 -3.41 -18.46 2.19
C ARG A 35 -4.43 -17.52 1.59
N VAL A 36 -5.53 -17.32 2.32
CA VAL A 36 -6.56 -16.32 2.02
C VAL A 36 -6.43 -15.09 2.92
N THR A 37 -5.97 -15.26 4.17
CA THR A 37 -5.73 -14.14 5.09
C THR A 37 -4.40 -13.45 4.78
N VAL A 38 -4.47 -12.16 4.46
CA VAL A 38 -3.30 -11.28 4.35
C VAL A 38 -2.68 -11.09 5.73
N MET A 39 -1.34 -11.23 5.82
CA MET A 39 -0.58 -11.09 7.04
C MET A 39 0.48 -9.98 6.89
N PRO A 40 1.01 -9.42 7.99
CA PRO A 40 2.02 -8.36 7.93
C PRO A 40 3.23 -8.69 7.05
N ARG A 41 3.67 -9.95 7.00
CA ARG A 41 4.76 -10.41 6.14
C ARG A 41 4.50 -10.24 4.65
N ASP A 42 3.23 -10.32 4.22
CA ASP A 42 2.85 -10.19 2.81
C ASP A 42 2.99 -8.74 2.36
N ILE A 43 2.59 -7.80 3.23
CA ILE A 43 2.76 -6.36 3.02
C ILE A 43 4.25 -5.99 3.03
N GLN A 44 5.01 -6.52 3.98
CA GLN A 44 6.46 -6.29 4.05
C GLN A 44 7.18 -6.80 2.79
N LEU A 45 6.80 -7.98 2.31
CA LEU A 45 7.34 -8.54 1.07
C LEU A 45 6.94 -7.70 -0.15
N ALA A 46 5.67 -7.32 -0.27
CA ALA A 46 5.18 -6.47 -1.36
C ALA A 46 5.93 -5.13 -1.42
N ARG A 47 6.12 -4.46 -0.27
CA ARG A 47 6.93 -3.22 -0.18
C ARG A 47 8.38 -3.46 -0.60
N ARG A 48 8.97 -4.58 -0.19
CA ARG A 48 10.36 -4.92 -0.56
C ARG A 48 10.50 -5.18 -2.05
N ILE A 49 9.52 -5.82 -2.69
CA ILE A 49 9.51 -6.08 -4.14
C ILE A 49 9.31 -4.78 -4.94
N ARG A 50 8.43 -3.87 -4.47
CA ARG A 50 8.23 -2.54 -5.09
C ARG A 50 9.48 -1.65 -5.08
N GLY A 51 10.45 -1.94 -4.22
CA GLY A 51 11.67 -1.14 -4.11
C GLY A 51 11.45 0.21 -3.41
N GLN A 52 12.50 1.03 -3.38
CA GLN A 52 12.48 2.29 -2.64
C GLN A 52 11.59 3.35 -3.29
N ASP A 53 11.57 3.41 -4.63
CA ASP A 53 10.84 4.44 -5.37
C ASP A 53 9.31 4.32 -5.30
N ALA A 54 8.77 3.14 -4.96
CA ALA A 54 7.34 2.86 -5.02
C ALA A 54 6.72 2.27 -3.73
N GLY A 55 7.51 2.02 -2.67
CA GLY A 55 7.01 1.28 -1.50
C GLY A 55 7.62 1.59 -0.14
N LEU A 56 8.79 2.24 -0.07
CA LEU A 56 9.49 2.45 1.21
C LEU A 56 9.48 3.89 1.72
N GLY A 57 9.14 4.86 0.87
CA GLY A 57 9.21 6.28 1.20
C GLY A 57 10.62 6.83 1.05
#